data_AF-A0A3B8V8W1-F1
#
_entry.id   AF-A0A3B8V8W1-F1
#
_cell.length_a   1.000
_cell.length_b   1.000
_cell.length_c   1.000
_cell.angle_alpha   90.00
_cell.angle_beta   90.00
_cell.angle_gamma   90.00
#
_symmetry.space_group_name_H-M   'P 1'
#
loop_
_entity.id
_entity.type
_entity.pdbx_description
1 polymer ?
#
loop_
_entity_poly.entity_id
_entity_poly.type
_entity_poly.pdbx_seq_one_letter_code
_entity_poly.pdbx_strand_id
1 'polypeptide(L)'
;LVNEIRFKSDYEIFPDRVTVPARRFSDGSVVQRFRPERRDGDFVLREYYFLGDVEVLSMEIGSDPILTTGRQVDYRVASPPPEVRAVRDRLNLDYGKIDFSCPEGEVVVYDANKCVGTRADPGEPVRKIAAALSMGIDAWIHSDSS
;
A
#
# COMPACT_ATOMS: atom_id res chain seq x y z
N LEU A 1 24.85 -3.87 -19.06
CA LEU A 1 24.47 -3.04 -17.89
C LEU A 1 23.09 -3.47 -17.44
N VAL A 2 22.82 -3.48 -16.14
CA VAL A 2 21.42 -3.46 -15.70
C VAL A 2 20.95 -2.03 -15.76
N ASN A 3 19.82 -1.81 -16.39
CA ASN A 3 19.23 -0.48 -16.46
C ASN A 3 18.92 -0.01 -15.04
N GLU A 4 19.30 1.22 -14.74
CA GLU A 4 18.83 1.93 -13.56
C GLU A 4 17.29 1.92 -13.58
N ILE A 5 16.65 1.60 -12.46
CA ILE A 5 15.19 1.63 -12.36
C ILE A 5 14.78 3.10 -12.27
N ARG A 6 14.25 3.65 -13.35
CA ARG A 6 13.75 5.03 -13.42
C ARG A 6 12.24 5.08 -13.63
N PHE A 7 11.71 4.09 -14.33
CA PHE A 7 10.31 3.94 -14.65
C PHE A 7 9.79 2.58 -14.18
N LYS A 8 8.45 2.44 -14.07
CA LYS A 8 7.82 1.18 -13.69
C LYS A 8 8.18 0.03 -14.64
N SER A 9 8.29 0.33 -15.93
CA SER A 9 8.66 -0.62 -16.97
C SER A 9 10.08 -1.18 -16.81
N ASP A 10 10.91 -0.56 -15.97
CA ASP A 10 12.28 -1.03 -15.70
C ASP A 10 12.33 -2.11 -14.61
N TYR A 11 11.21 -2.34 -13.90
CA TYR A 11 11.11 -3.45 -12.94
C TYR A 11 11.05 -4.78 -13.68
N GLU A 12 11.99 -5.65 -13.37
CA GLU A 12 12.08 -7.00 -13.92
C GLU A 12 11.50 -7.99 -12.90
N ILE A 13 10.66 -8.92 -13.37
CA ILE A 13 10.15 -10.03 -12.57
C ILE A 13 10.96 -11.28 -12.93
N PHE A 14 11.63 -11.83 -11.93
CA PHE A 14 12.38 -13.07 -12.06
C PHE A 14 11.57 -14.22 -11.47
N PRO A 15 11.62 -15.43 -12.08
CA PRO A 15 10.85 -16.59 -11.61
C PRO A 15 11.28 -17.08 -10.23
N ASP A 16 12.53 -16.80 -9.85
CA ASP A 16 13.10 -17.20 -8.57
C ASP A 16 14.23 -16.24 -8.15
N ARG A 17 14.69 -16.38 -6.91
CA ARG A 17 15.76 -15.53 -6.37
C ARG A 17 17.11 -15.78 -7.04
N VAL A 18 17.39 -17.01 -7.50
CA VAL A 18 18.72 -17.37 -8.02
C VAL A 18 18.96 -16.83 -9.43
N THR A 19 17.88 -16.50 -10.14
CA THR A 19 17.90 -15.84 -11.45
C THR A 19 18.00 -14.32 -11.36
N VAL A 20 17.80 -13.73 -10.17
CA VAL A 20 18.05 -12.30 -9.94
C VAL A 20 19.56 -12.04 -10.03
N PRO A 21 20.03 -11.12 -10.90
CA PRO A 21 21.45 -10.84 -11.02
C PRO A 21 22.08 -10.41 -9.69
N ALA A 22 23.15 -11.08 -9.25
CA ALA A 22 23.75 -10.85 -7.92
C ALA A 22 24.07 -9.38 -7.61
N ARG A 23 24.44 -8.59 -8.63
CA ARG A 23 24.68 -7.14 -8.54
C ARG A 23 23.46 -6.30 -8.10
N ARG A 24 22.25 -6.88 -8.08
CA ARG A 24 21.02 -6.25 -7.57
C ARG A 24 20.98 -6.24 -6.04
N PHE A 25 21.76 -7.10 -5.39
CA PHE A 25 21.84 -7.17 -3.94
C PHE A 25 23.07 -6.39 -3.44
N SER A 26 22.86 -5.60 -2.39
CA SER A 26 23.88 -5.01 -1.54
C SER A 26 23.67 -5.43 -0.08
N ASP A 27 24.66 -5.16 0.77
CA ASP A 27 24.47 -5.27 2.22
C ASP A 27 23.26 -4.45 2.65
N GLY A 28 22.42 -5.02 3.53
CA GLY A 28 21.16 -4.41 3.97
C GLY A 28 19.97 -4.59 3.03
N SER A 29 20.12 -5.29 1.89
CA SER A 29 18.97 -5.57 1.00
C SER A 29 17.91 -6.41 1.73
N VAL A 30 16.66 -5.94 1.68
CA VAL A 30 15.49 -6.73 2.09
C VAL A 30 14.98 -7.49 0.89
N VAL A 31 14.88 -8.82 1.01
CA VAL A 31 14.36 -9.68 -0.06
C VAL A 31 13.04 -10.30 0.42
N GLN A 32 11.96 -9.97 -0.28
CA GLN A 32 10.64 -10.54 -0.04
C GLN A 32 10.19 -11.32 -1.27
N ARG A 33 9.55 -12.48 -1.05
CA ARG A 33 8.91 -13.21 -2.14
C ARG A 33 7.70 -12.41 -2.63
N PHE A 34 7.68 -12.09 -3.92
CA PHE A 34 6.51 -11.48 -4.56
C PHE A 34 5.35 -12.49 -4.59
N ARG A 35 4.25 -12.16 -3.90
CA ARG A 35 3.03 -12.99 -3.83
C ARG A 35 1.81 -12.13 -4.18
N PRO A 36 1.61 -11.80 -5.46
CA PRO A 36 0.51 -10.95 -5.86
C PRO A 36 -0.85 -11.61 -5.60
N GLU A 37 -1.83 -10.82 -5.18
CA GLU A 37 -3.22 -11.21 -5.25
C GLU A 37 -3.73 -11.01 -6.69
N ARG A 38 -4.58 -11.94 -7.15
CA ARG A 38 -5.24 -11.83 -8.46
C ARG A 38 -6.75 -11.92 -8.32
N ARG A 39 -7.47 -11.13 -9.11
CA ARG A 39 -8.93 -11.15 -9.22
C ARG A 39 -9.31 -10.99 -10.68
N ASP A 40 -10.06 -11.96 -11.21
CA ASP A 40 -10.57 -11.92 -12.60
C ASP A 40 -9.47 -11.69 -13.66
N GLY A 41 -8.24 -12.13 -13.38
CA GLY A 41 -7.09 -11.96 -14.26
C GLY A 41 -6.26 -10.69 -14.01
N ASP A 42 -6.75 -9.73 -13.23
CA ASP A 42 -6.00 -8.53 -12.85
C ASP A 42 -5.19 -8.76 -11.57
N PHE A 43 -4.11 -8.01 -11.41
CA PHE A 43 -3.37 -7.86 -10.17
C PHE A 43 -4.11 -6.93 -9.23
N VAL A 44 -4.03 -7.22 -7.92
CA VAL A 44 -4.69 -6.45 -6.87
C VAL A 44 -3.64 -5.87 -5.92
N LEU A 45 -3.75 -4.57 -5.67
CA LEU A 45 -3.09 -3.88 -4.57
C LEU A 45 -4.17 -3.41 -3.59
N ARG A 46 -4.01 -3.76 -2.32
CA ARG A 46 -4.84 -3.25 -1.24
C ARG A 46 -4.05 -2.21 -0.48
N GLU A 47 -4.74 -1.15 -0.10
CA GLU A 47 -4.14 -0.01 0.57
C GLU A 47 -4.93 0.28 1.85
N TYR A 48 -4.23 0.29 2.97
CA TYR A 48 -4.78 0.66 4.26
C TYR A 48 -4.29 2.05 4.65
N TYR A 49 -5.17 3.04 4.57
CA TYR A 49 -4.92 4.41 4.99
C TYR A 49 -5.47 4.66 6.39
N PHE A 50 -4.78 5.48 7.17
CA PHE A 50 -5.22 5.81 8.52
C PHE A 50 -4.74 7.19 8.98
N LEU A 51 -5.54 7.80 9.87
CA LEU A 51 -5.22 9.01 10.63
C LEU A 51 -5.96 8.96 11.97
N GLY A 52 -5.23 8.76 13.07
CA GLY A 52 -5.81 8.50 14.38
C GLY A 52 -6.72 7.27 14.33
N ASP A 53 -7.96 7.41 14.78
CA ASP A 53 -8.94 6.32 14.81
C ASP A 53 -9.68 6.09 13.49
N VAL A 54 -9.44 6.93 12.48
CA VAL A 54 -10.06 6.77 11.16
C VAL A 54 -9.23 5.86 10.28
N GLU A 55 -9.94 4.93 9.65
CA GLU A 55 -9.36 3.85 8.87
C GLU A 55 -10.09 3.68 7.55
N VAL A 56 -9.32 3.57 6.48
CA VAL A 56 -9.85 3.44 5.13
C VAL A 56 -9.13 2.29 4.42
N LEU A 57 -9.93 1.40 3.84
CA LEU A 57 -9.45 0.41 2.89
C LEU A 57 -9.77 0.85 1.47
N SER A 58 -8.76 0.78 0.61
CA SER A 58 -8.85 1.00 -0.83
C SER A 58 -8.34 -0.23 -1.57
N MET A 59 -8.85 -0.46 -2.78
CA MET A 59 -8.38 -1.50 -3.68
C MET A 59 -8.13 -0.93 -5.06
N GLU A 60 -6.91 -1.12 -5.54
CA GLU A 60 -6.47 -0.85 -6.90
C GLU A 60 -6.30 -2.16 -7.66
N ILE A 61 -6.74 -2.19 -8.93
CA ILE A 61 -6.48 -3.30 -9.83
C ILE A 61 -5.85 -2.85 -11.14
N GLY A 62 -5.09 -3.75 -11.77
CA GLY A 62 -4.52 -3.51 -13.10
C GLY A 62 -3.96 -4.78 -13.74
N SER A 63 -3.73 -4.72 -15.04
CA SER A 63 -3.15 -5.84 -15.80
C SER A 63 -1.66 -6.03 -15.53
N ASP A 64 -0.98 -4.99 -15.06
CA ASP A 64 0.45 -5.01 -14.74
C ASP A 64 0.70 -5.38 -13.27
N PRO A 65 1.74 -6.19 -12.99
CA PRO A 65 2.08 -6.62 -11.63
C PRO A 65 2.65 -5.51 -10.75
N ILE A 66 3.17 -4.43 -11.35
CA ILE A 66 3.76 -3.30 -10.62
C ILE A 66 2.77 -2.14 -10.63
N LEU A 67 1.96 -2.07 -9.58
CA LEU A 67 0.89 -1.10 -9.40
C LEU A 67 1.38 0.21 -8.79
N THR A 68 0.70 1.31 -9.12
CA THR A 68 0.97 2.68 -8.61
C THR A 68 -0.14 3.64 -9.02
N THR A 69 -0.84 3.33 -10.12
CA THR A 69 -1.94 4.13 -10.71
C THR A 69 -2.85 3.25 -11.57
N GLY A 70 -3.14 2.05 -11.09
CA GLY A 70 -4.20 1.20 -11.58
C GLY A 70 -5.57 1.82 -11.31
N ARG A 71 -6.62 1.07 -11.66
CA ARG A 71 -7.98 1.51 -11.45
C ARG A 71 -8.40 1.20 -10.03
N GLN A 72 -8.77 2.23 -9.27
CA GLN A 72 -9.41 2.02 -7.97
C GLN A 72 -10.83 1.48 -8.16
N VAL A 73 -11.14 0.37 -7.49
CA VAL A 73 -12.40 -0.37 -7.63
C VAL A 73 -13.14 -0.59 -6.31
N ASP A 74 -12.48 -0.33 -5.18
CA ASP A 74 -13.09 -0.38 -3.85
C ASP A 74 -12.62 0.79 -2.99
N TYR A 75 -13.49 1.21 -2.09
CA TYR A 75 -13.25 2.23 -1.09
C TYR A 75 -14.24 2.03 0.06
N ARG A 76 -13.74 1.96 1.29
CA ARG A 76 -14.57 1.85 2.50
C ARG A 76 -13.86 2.38 3.72
N VAL A 77 -14.60 3.07 4.59
CA VAL A 77 -14.18 3.33 5.96
C VAL A 77 -14.38 2.03 6.74
N ALA A 78 -13.29 1.32 7.01
CA ALA A 78 -13.31 -0.01 7.61
C ALA A 78 -11.95 -0.37 8.18
N SER A 79 -11.96 -1.27 9.16
CA SER A 79 -10.74 -1.84 9.71
C SER A 79 -10.04 -2.79 8.74
N PRO A 80 -8.70 -2.81 8.71
CA PRO A 80 -7.93 -3.76 7.93
C PRO A 80 -7.95 -5.15 8.58
N PRO A 81 -7.42 -6.18 7.90
CA PRO A 81 -7.11 -7.46 8.53
C PRO A 81 -6.24 -7.27 9.81
N PRO A 82 -6.45 -8.07 10.86
CA PRO A 82 -5.71 -7.94 12.12
C PRO A 82 -4.18 -7.95 11.95
N GLU A 83 -3.66 -8.72 10.99
CA GLU A 83 -2.23 -8.82 10.68
C GLU A 83 -1.67 -7.49 10.15
N VAL A 84 -2.46 -6.77 9.35
CA VAL A 84 -2.08 -5.44 8.84
C VAL A 84 -2.14 -4.41 9.97
N ARG A 85 -3.17 -4.48 10.83
CA ARG A 85 -3.27 -3.62 12.03
C ARG A 85 -2.07 -3.83 12.95
N ALA A 86 -1.69 -5.07 13.21
CA ALA A 86 -0.52 -5.39 14.04
C ALA A 86 0.78 -4.80 13.49
N VAL A 87 0.91 -4.63 12.16
CA VAL A 87 2.05 -3.90 11.56
C VAL A 87 1.99 -2.41 11.92
N ARG A 88 0.83 -1.77 11.80
CA ARG A 88 0.64 -0.36 12.21
C ARG A 88 1.01 -0.17 13.68
N ASP A 89 0.49 -1.02 14.56
CA ASP A 89 0.71 -0.94 16.00
C ASP A 89 2.20 -1.10 16.35
N ARG A 90 2.86 -2.12 15.76
CA ARG A 90 4.29 -2.37 15.95
C ARG A 90 5.18 -1.22 15.47
N LEU A 91 4.75 -0.52 14.41
CA LEU A 91 5.47 0.63 13.86
C LEU A 91 5.10 1.96 14.54
N ASN A 92 4.12 1.94 15.47
CA ASN A 92 3.59 3.10 16.18
C ASN A 92 3.25 4.26 15.24
N LEU A 93 2.39 3.98 14.25
CA LEU A 93 1.98 4.95 13.23
C LEU A 93 0.58 5.48 13.53
N ASP A 94 0.49 6.79 13.73
CA ASP A 94 -0.79 7.51 13.87
C ASP A 94 -1.34 7.97 12.52
N TYR A 95 -0.47 8.07 11.50
CA TYR A 95 -0.81 8.47 10.15
C TYR A 95 0.02 7.69 9.13
N GLY A 96 -0.61 7.33 8.02
CA GLY A 96 0.11 6.74 6.89
C GLY A 96 -0.75 5.87 5.99
N LYS A 97 -0.03 5.07 5.20
CA LYS A 97 -0.59 4.05 4.31
C LYS A 97 0.23 2.77 4.42
N ILE A 98 -0.42 1.61 4.56
CA ILE A 98 0.22 0.30 4.43
C ILE A 98 -0.32 -0.39 3.17
N ASP A 99 0.60 -0.79 2.30
CA ASP A 99 0.31 -1.49 1.06
C ASP A 99 0.46 -2.99 1.28
N PHE A 100 -0.59 -3.74 0.91
CA PHE A 100 -0.66 -5.18 1.14
C PHE A 100 -1.47 -5.90 0.05
N SER A 101 -1.47 -7.22 0.11
CA SER A 101 -2.31 -8.09 -0.71
C SER A 101 -2.79 -9.29 0.10
N CYS A 102 -3.80 -10.00 -0.39
CA CYS A 102 -4.35 -11.20 0.23
C CYS A 102 -4.32 -12.42 -0.74
N PRO A 103 -3.16 -12.83 -1.28
CA PRO A 103 -3.06 -14.04 -2.10
C PRO A 103 -3.58 -15.26 -1.32
N GLU A 104 -4.55 -15.98 -1.89
CA GLU A 104 -5.12 -17.19 -1.26
C GLU A 104 -5.69 -16.94 0.15
N GLY A 105 -6.08 -15.69 0.45
CA GLY A 105 -6.58 -15.28 1.77
C GLY A 105 -5.51 -14.94 2.80
N GLU A 106 -4.22 -15.08 2.48
CA GLU A 106 -3.12 -14.77 3.39
C GLU A 106 -2.63 -13.33 3.22
N VAL A 107 -2.46 -12.59 4.32
CA VAL A 107 -1.95 -11.22 4.29
C VAL A 107 -0.46 -11.19 3.94
N VAL A 108 -0.11 -10.41 2.92
CA VAL A 108 1.27 -10.07 2.55
C VAL A 108 1.41 -8.55 2.52
N VAL A 109 2.17 -7.99 3.48
CA VAL A 109 2.48 -6.56 3.55
C VAL A 109 3.75 -6.27 2.75
N TYR A 110 3.70 -5.25 1.90
CA TYR A 110 4.83 -4.84 1.05
C TYR A 110 5.54 -3.59 1.59
N ASP A 111 4.76 -2.58 2.01
CA ASP A 111 5.31 -1.28 2.35
C ASP A 111 4.46 -0.55 3.40
N ALA A 112 5.10 0.30 4.20
CA ALA A 112 4.47 1.15 5.21
C ALA A 112 4.98 2.58 5.07
N ASN A 113 4.14 3.44 4.49
CA ASN A 113 4.45 4.82 4.14
C ASN A 113 3.99 5.78 5.23
N LYS A 114 4.93 6.55 5.80
CA LYS A 114 4.63 7.67 6.73
C LYS A 114 4.25 8.97 6.01
N CYS A 115 4.57 9.07 4.72
CA CYS A 115 4.32 10.25 3.90
C CYS A 115 3.44 9.85 2.71
N VAL A 116 2.12 9.97 2.86
CA VAL A 116 1.19 9.66 1.77
C VAL A 116 1.31 10.76 0.71
N GLY A 117 2.06 10.45 -0.35
CA GLY A 117 2.24 11.36 -1.49
C GLY A 117 1.01 11.39 -2.40
N THR A 118 0.78 12.53 -3.05
CA THR A 118 -0.25 12.66 -4.08
C THR A 118 0.25 13.52 -5.24
N ARG A 119 -0.46 13.45 -6.38
CA ARG A 119 -0.25 14.31 -7.54
C ARG A 119 -0.97 15.66 -7.31
N ALA A 120 -0.60 16.67 -8.12
CA ALA A 120 -1.20 18.01 -8.03
C ALA A 120 -2.73 18.00 -8.22
N ASP A 121 -3.25 17.23 -9.19
CA ASP A 121 -4.65 16.82 -9.21
C ASP A 121 -4.76 15.39 -8.67
N PRO A 122 -5.26 15.21 -7.45
CA PRO A 122 -5.34 13.90 -6.79
C PRO A 122 -6.41 12.99 -7.39
N GLY A 123 -7.33 13.53 -8.21
CA GLY A 123 -8.51 12.79 -8.67
C GLY A 123 -9.53 12.52 -7.55
N GLU A 124 -10.70 12.01 -7.93
CA GLU A 124 -11.80 11.76 -7.00
C GLU A 124 -11.47 10.74 -5.90
N PRO A 125 -10.79 9.61 -6.18
CA PRO A 125 -10.63 8.58 -5.15
C PRO A 125 -9.73 9.03 -3.99
N VAL A 126 -8.62 9.71 -4.29
CA VAL A 126 -7.75 10.29 -3.27
C VAL A 126 -8.46 11.39 -2.49
N ARG A 127 -9.33 12.20 -3.14
CA ARG A 127 -10.17 13.19 -2.42
C ARG A 127 -11.12 12.53 -1.42
N LYS A 128 -11.72 11.38 -1.76
CA LYS A 128 -12.57 10.61 -0.82
C LYS A 128 -11.78 10.11 0.38
N ILE A 129 -10.59 9.55 0.15
CA ILE A 129 -9.68 9.11 1.22
C ILE A 129 -9.33 10.30 2.12
N ALA A 130 -8.89 11.42 1.55
CA ALA A 130 -8.54 12.61 2.32
C ALA A 130 -9.72 13.14 3.16
N ALA A 131 -10.93 13.16 2.59
CA ALA A 131 -12.13 13.61 3.29
C ALA A 131 -12.55 12.69 4.44
N ALA A 132 -12.35 11.37 4.32
CA ALA A 132 -12.56 10.47 5.45
C ALA A 132 -11.50 10.69 6.52
N LEU A 133 -10.21 10.71 6.14
CA LEU A 133 -9.12 10.88 7.10
C LEU A 133 -9.23 12.20 7.89
N SER A 134 -9.72 13.29 7.28
CA SER A 134 -9.91 14.56 7.98
C SER A 134 -10.86 14.46 9.17
N MET A 135 -11.80 13.51 9.18
CA MET A 135 -12.66 13.26 10.34
C MET A 135 -11.87 12.84 11.60
N GLY A 136 -10.68 12.26 11.42
CA GLY A 136 -9.79 11.90 12.53
C GLY A 136 -9.19 13.13 13.21
N ILE A 137 -8.96 14.21 12.45
CA ILE A 137 -8.52 15.50 13.01
C ILE A 137 -9.65 16.11 13.84
N ASP A 138 -10.88 16.07 13.32
CA ASP A 138 -12.05 16.60 14.04
C ASP A 138 -12.24 15.85 15.37
N ALA A 139 -12.16 14.52 15.38
CA ALA A 139 -12.25 13.73 16.59
C ALA A 139 -11.18 14.11 17.63
N TRP A 140 -9.94 14.32 17.19
CA TRP A 140 -8.83 14.70 18.06
C TRP A 140 -8.98 16.12 18.64
N ILE A 141 -9.40 17.10 17.84
CA ILE A 141 -9.62 18.48 18.31
C ILE A 141 -10.71 18.52 19.40
N HIS A 142 -11.74 17.69 19.29
CA HIS A 142 -12.86 17.69 20.22
C HIS A 142 -12.70 16.73 21.40
N SER A 143 -11.68 15.85 21.40
CA SER A 143 -11.43 14.94 22.53
C SER A 143 -10.82 15.63 23.75
N ASP A 144 -10.11 16.75 23.56
CA ASP A 144 -9.51 17.55 24.66
C ASP A 144 -10.51 18.52 25.32
N SER A 145 -11.79 18.49 24.93
CA SER A 145 -12.85 19.34 25.49
C SER A 145 -13.75 18.62 26.53
N SER A 146 -13.35 17.44 27.01
CA SER A 146 -14.12 16.62 27.97
C SER A 146 -13.37 16.36 29.28
#